data_AF-F3C7V1-F1
#
_entry.id   AF-F3C7V1-F1
#
_cell.length_a   1.000
_cell.length_b   1.000
_cell.length_c   1.000
_cell.angle_alpha   90.00
_cell.angle_beta   90.00
_cell.angle_gamma   90.00
#
_symmetry.space_group_name_H-M   'P 1'
#
loop_
_entity.id
_entity.type
_entity.pdbx_description
1 polymer ?
#
loop_
_entity_poly.entity_id
_entity_poly.type
_entity_poly.pdbx_seq_one_letter_code
_entity_poly.pdbx_strand_id
1 'polypeptide(L)' 'SEPGKDSTQAFDKTLCNCMNVSQSAVKECIERGLDLNQLKTQLGCGTQCGSCVPEIKRLINTMAVTQ' A
#
# COMPACT_ATOMS: atom_id res chain seq x y z
N SER A 1 -26.48 -15.27 -1.16
CA SER A 1 -25.52 -15.38 -2.27
C SER A 1 -24.55 -14.22 -2.14
N GLU A 2 -23.26 -14.56 -2.15
CA GLU A 2 -22.08 -13.77 -1.81
C GLU A 2 -21.84 -12.57 -2.77
N PRO A 3 -20.74 -11.80 -2.67
CA PRO A 3 -20.22 -10.98 -1.57
C PRO A 3 -19.80 -9.56 -2.05
N GLY A 4 -19.33 -8.71 -1.14
CA GLY A 4 -18.24 -7.77 -1.45
C GLY A 4 -18.60 -6.49 -2.20
N LYS A 5 -18.98 -5.46 -1.45
CA LYS A 5 -18.78 -4.05 -1.84
C LYS A 5 -18.40 -3.30 -0.56
N ASP A 6 -17.24 -3.63 0.02
CA ASP A 6 -16.64 -2.68 0.95
C ASP A 6 -16.37 -1.42 0.12
N SER A 7 -17.31 -0.50 0.28
CA SER A 7 -17.34 0.77 -0.39
C SER A 7 -16.69 1.78 0.54
N THR A 8 -15.56 1.42 1.15
CA THR A 8 -14.65 2.44 1.67
C THR A 8 -13.87 2.96 0.48
N GLN A 9 -14.57 3.74 -0.36
CA GLN A 9 -13.99 4.61 -1.37
C GLN A 9 -13.23 5.74 -0.65
N ALA A 10 -12.21 5.39 0.13
CA ALA A 10 -11.26 6.34 0.69
C ALA A 10 -10.30 6.72 -0.43
N PHE A 11 -10.73 7.67 -1.27
CA PHE A 11 -9.93 8.49 -2.18
C PHE A 11 -8.57 7.86 -2.51
N ASP A 12 -8.56 6.87 -3.41
CA ASP A 12 -7.38 6.04 -3.62
C ASP A 12 -6.28 6.85 -4.32
N LYS A 13 -5.47 7.51 -3.50
CA LYS A 13 -4.38 8.35 -3.95
C LYS A 13 -3.30 7.44 -4.52
N THR A 14 -2.92 7.65 -5.77
CA THR A 14 -1.75 6.98 -6.36
C THR A 14 -0.51 7.31 -5.53
N LEU A 15 0.04 6.28 -4.89
CA LEU A 15 1.21 6.37 -4.03
C LEU A 15 2.50 6.33 -4.86
N CYS A 16 2.53 5.46 -5.88
CA CYS A 16 3.62 5.39 -6.84
C CYS A 16 3.08 5.64 -8.26
N ASN A 17 3.37 6.81 -8.83
CA ASN A 17 2.99 7.10 -10.22
C ASN A 17 3.75 6.23 -11.23
N CYS A 18 5.01 5.84 -10.95
CA CYS A 18 5.80 5.02 -11.87
C CYS A 18 5.23 3.62 -12.09
N MET A 19 4.74 3.00 -11.00
CA MET A 19 4.17 1.65 -11.05
C MET A 19 2.63 1.67 -10.99
N ASN A 20 2.03 2.87 -11.04
CA ASN A 20 0.60 3.10 -10.84
C ASN A 20 0.04 2.38 -9.60
N VAL A 21 0.81 2.38 -8.51
CA VAL A 21 0.43 1.71 -7.26
C VAL A 21 -0.36 2.68 -6.40
N SER A 22 -1.57 2.27 -6.06
CA SER A 22 -2.51 3.02 -5.26
C SER A 22 -2.24 2.84 -3.76
N GLN A 23 -2.61 3.83 -2.94
CA GLN A 23 -2.39 3.78 -1.51
C GLN A 23 -3.18 2.63 -0.86
N SER A 24 -4.39 2.33 -1.34
CA SER A 24 -5.18 1.23 -0.77
C SER A 24 -4.54 -0.13 -1.03
N ALA A 25 -3.98 -0.36 -2.22
CA ALA A 25 -3.27 -1.61 -2.51
C ALA A 25 -2.10 -1.86 -1.54
N VAL A 26 -1.41 -0.79 -1.13
CA VAL A 26 -0.38 -0.86 -0.10
C VAL A 26 -1.00 -1.15 1.28
N LYS A 27 -2.10 -0.48 1.65
CA LYS A 27 -2.80 -0.73 2.91
C LYS A 27 -3.28 -2.18 3.03
N GLU A 28 -3.93 -2.72 2.00
CA GLU A 28 -4.41 -4.10 1.98
C GLU A 28 -3.28 -5.10 2.21
N CYS A 29 -2.10 -4.83 1.64
CA CYS A 29 -0.92 -5.65 1.87
C CYS A 29 -0.40 -5.51 3.32
N ILE A 30 -0.38 -4.29 3.88
CA ILE A 30 0.03 -4.06 5.27
C ILE A 30 -0.94 -4.75 6.25
N GLU A 31 -2.25 -4.70 6.00
CA GLU A 31 -3.27 -5.40 6.80
C GLU A 31 -3.09 -6.91 6.78
N ARG A 32 -2.55 -7.45 5.68
CA ARG A 32 -2.13 -8.86 5.58
C ARG A 32 -0.83 -9.18 6.31
N GLY A 33 -0.17 -8.18 6.90
CA GLY A 33 1.12 -8.31 7.59
C GLY A 33 2.33 -8.26 6.66
N LEU A 34 2.21 -7.70 5.45
CA LEU A 34 3.34 -7.58 4.55
C LEU A 34 4.24 -6.40 4.94
N ASP A 35 5.54 -6.68 4.96
CA ASP A 35 6.58 -5.66 5.14
C ASP A 35 6.90 -4.90 3.85
N LEU A 36 7.66 -3.80 4.00
CA LEU A 36 8.14 -2.99 2.88
C LEU A 36 8.78 -3.85 1.77
N ASN A 37 9.60 -4.83 2.13
CA ASN A 37 10.27 -5.67 1.12
C ASN A 37 9.25 -6.47 0.30
N GLN A 38 8.27 -7.07 0.97
CA GLN A 38 7.19 -7.82 0.31
C GLN A 38 6.30 -6.92 -0.53
N LEU A 39 5.98 -5.71 -0.05
CA LEU A 39 5.28 -4.68 -0.82
C LEU A 39 6.04 -4.31 -2.11
N LYS A 40 7.36 -4.13 -2.04
CA LYS A 40 8.18 -3.84 -3.22
C LYS A 40 8.21 -5.01 -4.20
N THR A 41 8.21 -6.26 -3.72
CA THR A 41 8.14 -7.46 -4.58
C THR A 41 6.75 -7.64 -5.19
N GLN A 42 5.67 -7.42 -4.43
CA GLN A 42 4.29 -7.56 -4.90
C GLN A 42 3.87 -6.44 -5.86
N LEU A 43 4.15 -5.19 -5.49
CA LEU A 43 3.64 -4.00 -6.18
C LEU A 43 4.69 -3.36 -7.09
N GLY A 44 5.96 -3.76 -6.99
CA GLY A 44 7.06 -3.18 -7.78
C GLY A 44 7.44 -1.75 -7.39
N CYS A 45 6.70 -1.10 -6.48
CA CYS A 45 6.91 0.30 -6.12
C CYS A 45 8.29 0.55 -5.49
N GLY A 46 8.88 1.72 -5.75
CA GLY A 46 10.11 2.14 -5.07
C GLY A 46 11.40 1.46 -5.55
N THR A 47 11.39 0.89 -6.75
CA THR A 47 12.55 0.31 -7.45
C THR A 47 13.11 1.24 -8.54
N GLN A 48 12.31 2.18 -9.02
CA GLN A 48 12.67 3.14 -10.08
C GLN A 48 13.08 4.51 -9.50
N CYS A 49 12.11 5.36 -9.18
CA CYS A 49 12.35 6.73 -8.68
C CYS A 49 12.50 6.81 -7.16
N GLY A 50 12.07 5.78 -6.43
CA GLY A 50 12.13 5.74 -4.96
C GLY A 50 11.21 6.71 -4.22
N SER A 51 10.47 7.60 -4.90
CA SER A 51 9.69 8.67 -4.26
C SER A 51 8.55 8.16 -3.35
N CYS A 52 8.02 6.98 -3.64
CA CYS A 52 6.98 6.32 -2.85
C CYS A 52 7.52 5.56 -1.63
N VAL A 53 8.82 5.21 -1.58
CA VAL A 53 9.43 4.42 -0.49
C VAL A 53 9.27 5.06 0.89
N PRO A 54 9.58 6.36 1.09
CA PRO A 54 9.43 6.98 2.41
C PRO A 54 7.97 7.02 2.86
N GLU A 55 7.02 7.26 1.95
CA GLU A 55 5.59 7.28 2.28
C GLU A 55 5.06 5.87 2.59
N ILE A 56 5.48 4.83 1.87
CA ILE A 56 5.13 3.44 2.18
C ILE A 56 5.63 3.06 3.57
N LYS A 57 6.90 3.37 3.90
CA LYS A 57 7.46 3.12 5.24
C LYS A 57 6.65 3.81 6.33
N ARG A 58 6.23 5.06 6.08
CA ARG A 58 5.40 5.82 7.03
C ARG A 58 4.05 5.15 7.22
N LEU A 59 3.40 4.69 6.16
CA LEU A 59 2.13 3.97 6.23
C LEU A 59 2.25 2.66 7.02
N ILE A 60 3.28 1.86 6.73
CA ILE A 60 3.57 0.63 7.50
C ILE A 60 3.71 0.99 8.98
N ASN A 61 4.53 1.98 9.32
CA ASN A 61 4.74 2.36 10.71
C ASN A 61 3.45 2.89 11.38
N THR A 62 2.65 3.70 10.68
CA THR A 62 1.38 4.21 11.21
C THR A 62 0.35 3.09 11.42
N MET A 63 0.28 2.11 10.52
CA MET A 63 -0.68 1.02 10.62
C MET A 63 -0.20 -0.12 11.54
N ALA A 64 1.08 -0.47 11.51
CA ALA A 64 1.68 -1.52 12.33
C ALA A 64 1.84 -1.14 13.81
N VAL A 65 1.86 0.16 14.15
CA VAL A 65 1.89 0.64 15.56
C VAL A 65 0.53 0.50 16.26
N THR A 66 -0.55 0.19 15.54
CA THR A 66 -1.89 0.00 16.14
C THR A 66 -2.14 -1.47 16.54
N GLN A 67 -1.16 -2.12 17.17
CA GLN A 67 -1.28 -3.46 17.76
C GLN A 67 -0.90 -3.44 19.25
#